data_AF-A0A246B688-F1
#
_entry.id   AF-A0A246B688-F1
#
_cell.length_a   1.000
_cell.length_b   1.000
_cell.length_c   1.000
_cell.angle_alpha   90.00
_cell.angle_beta   90.00
_cell.angle_gamma   90.00
#
_symmetry.space_group_name_H-M   'P 1'
#
loop_
_entity.id
_entity.type
_entity.pdbx_description
1 polymer ?
#
loop_
_entity_poly.entity_id
_entity_poly.type
_entity_poly.pdbx_seq_one_letter_code
_entity_poly.pdbx_strand_id
1 'polypeptide(L)'
;MEARSKGRSVADVLRAVSLSTQNFTVHQEKTLRALSYCRTSALGGHIDACDECGNMSISYNSCRNRHCPQCQGHKKEEWIQ
;
A
#
# COMPACT_ATOMS: atom_id res chain seq x y z
N MET A 1 -9.37 -23.22 6.17
CA MET A 1 -9.61 -21.90 5.55
C MET A 1 -8.35 -21.52 4.81
N GLU A 2 -8.34 -21.79 3.51
CA GLU A 2 -7.15 -21.68 2.66
C GLU A 2 -6.68 -20.23 2.58
N ALA A 3 -5.44 -19.99 2.99
CA ALA A 3 -4.74 -18.74 2.75
C ALA A 3 -4.53 -18.63 1.23
N ARG A 4 -5.51 -18.02 0.55
CA ARG A 4 -5.44 -17.63 -0.85
C ARG A 4 -4.10 -16.90 -1.04
N SER A 5 -3.19 -17.48 -1.82
CA SER A 5 -1.91 -16.87 -2.18
C SER A 5 -2.21 -15.52 -2.86
N LYS A 6 -2.26 -14.44 -2.08
CA LYS A 6 -2.31 -13.07 -2.59
C LYS A 6 -1.03 -12.87 -3.38
N GLY A 7 -1.16 -12.68 -4.70
CA GLY A 7 -0.05 -12.21 -5.52
C GLY A 7 0.59 -10.99 -4.85
N ARG A 8 1.92 -10.87 -4.93
CA ARG A 8 2.66 -9.75 -4.31
C ARG A 8 2.08 -8.43 -4.79
N SER A 9 1.71 -7.54 -3.86
CA SER A 9 1.25 -6.20 -4.23
C SER A 9 2.40 -5.38 -4.83
N VAL A 10 2.10 -4.31 -5.56
CA VAL A 10 3.12 -3.37 -6.04
C VAL A 10 3.98 -2.84 -4.88
N ALA A 11 3.36 -2.58 -3.72
CA ALA A 11 4.08 -2.14 -2.53
C ALA A 11 5.07 -3.22 -2.03
N ASP A 12 4.71 -4.51 -2.08
CA ASP A 12 5.61 -5.61 -1.71
C ASP A 12 6.81 -5.70 -2.66
N VAL A 13 6.58 -5.56 -3.97
CA VAL A 13 7.66 -5.57 -4.96
C VAL A 13 8.62 -4.41 -4.74
N LEU A 14 8.11 -3.19 -4.55
CA LEU A 14 8.94 -2.00 -4.33
C LEU A 14 9.78 -2.07 -3.06
N ARG A 15 9.33 -2.80 -2.03
CA ARG A 15 10.13 -3.04 -0.82
C ARG A 15 11.21 -4.11 -1.00
N ALA A 16 11.03 -5.02 -1.95
CA ALA A 16 11.93 -6.15 -2.18
C ALA A 16 13.06 -5.85 -3.19
N VAL A 17 13.00 -4.71 -3.88
CA VAL A 17 13.98 -4.36 -4.94
C VAL A 17 14.78 -3.12 -4.57
N SER A 18 16.05 -3.08 -4.96
CA SER A 18 16.85 -1.87 -4.86
C SER A 18 16.61 -0.97 -6.07
N LEU A 19 16.17 0.27 -5.79
CA LEU A 19 15.92 1.30 -6.79
C LEU A 19 17.01 2.38 -6.81
N SER A 20 18.04 2.25 -5.96
CA SER A 20 19.05 3.30 -5.72
C SER A 20 19.96 3.58 -6.92
N THR A 21 20.06 2.66 -7.88
CA THR A 21 20.92 2.80 -9.06
C THR A 21 20.19 3.37 -10.28
N GLN A 22 18.91 3.70 -10.14
CA GLN A 22 18.07 4.19 -11.23
C GLN A 22 17.98 5.71 -11.19
N ASN A 23 18.00 6.34 -12.36
CA ASN A 23 17.96 7.80 -12.47
C ASN A 23 16.50 8.27 -12.61
N PHE A 24 15.80 8.38 -11.49
CA PHE A 24 14.40 8.80 -11.44
C PHE A 24 14.27 10.32 -11.37
N THR A 25 13.22 10.85 -11.97
CA THR A 25 12.79 12.21 -11.67
C THR A 25 12.30 12.30 -10.23
N VAL A 26 12.38 13.50 -9.62
CA VAL A 26 11.87 13.75 -8.26
C VAL A 26 10.40 13.32 -8.09
N HIS A 27 9.58 13.43 -9.14
CA HIS A 27 8.18 13.00 -9.10
C HIS A 27 8.05 11.47 -9.05
N GLN A 28 8.86 10.75 -9.81
CA GLN A 28 8.91 9.28 -9.78
C GLN A 28 9.40 8.80 -8.41
N GLU A 29 10.46 9.37 -7.85
CA GLU A 29 10.96 8.99 -6.51
C GLU A 29 9.90 9.19 -5.43
N LYS A 30 9.23 10.35 -5.41
CA LYS A 30 8.14 10.62 -4.46
C LYS A 30 7.00 9.61 -4.60
N THR A 31 6.65 9.25 -5.83
CA THR A 31 5.60 8.25 -6.11
C THR A 31 6.03 6.86 -5.62
N LEU A 32 7.24 6.42 -5.97
CA LEU A 32 7.78 5.11 -5.56
C LEU A 32 7.85 4.99 -4.04
N ARG A 33 8.33 6.04 -3.34
CA ARG A 33 8.35 6.09 -1.87
C ARG A 33 6.95 6.05 -1.26
N ALA A 34 5.99 6.79 -1.82
CA ALA A 34 4.61 6.76 -1.33
C ALA A 34 3.99 5.35 -1.49
N LEU A 35 4.24 4.69 -2.63
CA LEU A 35 3.75 3.34 -2.88
C LEU A 35 4.43 2.30 -1.98
N SER A 36 5.74 2.41 -1.72
CA SER A 36 6.46 1.46 -0.84
C SER A 36 6.02 1.54 0.63
N TYR A 37 5.58 2.71 1.10
CA TYR A 37 5.08 2.90 2.47
C TYR A 37 3.59 2.58 2.64
N CYS A 38 2.87 2.36 1.54
CA CYS A 38 1.44 2.08 1.59
C CYS A 38 1.13 0.86 2.48
N ARG A 39 0.17 1.03 3.41
CA ARG A 39 -0.27 -0.01 4.37
C ARG A 39 0.86 -0.56 5.24
N THR A 40 1.76 0.32 5.67
CA THR A 40 2.82 0.01 6.64
C THR A 40 2.74 0.97 7.83
N SER A 41 3.42 0.63 8.92
CA SER A 41 3.54 1.49 10.11
C SER A 41 4.14 2.87 9.82
N ALA A 42 4.90 3.02 8.72
CA ALA A 42 5.50 4.31 8.33
C ALA A 42 4.46 5.41 8.06
N LEU A 43 3.21 5.05 7.76
CA LEU A 43 2.10 6.01 7.57
C LEU A 43 1.16 6.08 8.79
N GLY A 44 1.52 5.44 9.90
CA GLY A 44 0.65 5.23 11.04
C GLY A 44 -0.52 4.28 10.74
N GLY A 45 -1.43 4.16 11.69
CA GLY A 45 -2.59 3.30 11.59
C GLY A 45 -3.51 3.44 12.80
N HIS A 46 -4.51 2.57 12.82
CA HIS A 46 -5.51 2.49 13.88
C HIS A 46 -5.47 1.09 14.50
N ILE A 47 -5.81 1.02 15.78
CA ILE A 47 -6.04 -0.23 16.49
C ILE A 47 -7.52 -0.28 16.77
N ASP A 48 -8.18 -1.27 16.18
CA ASP A 48 -9.60 -1.53 16.37
C ASP A 48 -9.71 -2.67 17.39
N ALA A 49 -10.52 -2.47 18.44
CA ALA A 49 -10.79 -3.48 19.46
C ALA A 49 -12.28 -3.84 19.44
N CYS A 50 -12.58 -5.14 19.49
CA CYS A 50 -13.94 -5.63 19.64
C CYS A 50 -14.33 -5.64 21.12
N ASP A 51 -15.37 -4.89 21.48
CA ASP A 51 -15.84 -4.80 22.88
C ASP A 51 -16.45 -6.12 23.40
N GLU A 52 -16.86 -7.04 22.52
CA GLU A 52 -17.48 -8.30 22.89
C GLU A 52 -16.47 -9.44 23.13
N CYS A 53 -15.46 -9.57 22.27
CA CYS A 53 -14.50 -10.68 22.33
C CYS A 53 -13.07 -10.25 22.66
N GLY A 54 -12.80 -8.95 22.78
CA GLY A 54 -11.48 -8.41 23.07
C GLY A 54 -10.47 -8.53 21.92
N ASN A 55 -10.88 -9.03 20.74
CA ASN A 55 -10.00 -9.15 19.60
C ASN A 55 -9.53 -7.77 19.13
N MET A 56 -8.21 -7.62 18.96
CA MET A 56 -7.59 -6.41 18.45
C MET A 56 -7.07 -6.63 17.03
N SER A 57 -7.32 -5.68 16.14
CA SER A 57 -6.75 -5.65 14.80
C SER A 57 -6.08 -4.32 14.51
N ILE A 58 -4.96 -4.38 13.79
CA ILE A 58 -4.22 -3.18 13.37
C ILE A 58 -4.51 -2.90 11.89
N SER A 59 -4.92 -1.67 11.62
CA SER A 59 -5.24 -1.19 10.27
C SER A 59 -4.27 -0.07 9.90
N TYR A 60 -3.31 -0.34 9.01
CA TYR A 60 -2.36 0.70 8.53
C TYR A 60 -2.98 1.63 7.49
N ASN A 61 -2.55 2.89 7.52
CA ASN A 61 -3.03 3.93 6.62
C ASN A 61 -2.62 3.72 5.15
N SER A 62 -3.47 4.17 4.24
CA SER A 62 -3.21 4.15 2.80
C SER A 62 -2.29 5.30 2.38
N CYS A 63 -1.49 5.12 1.32
CA CYS A 63 -0.63 6.19 0.81
C CYS A 63 -1.40 7.29 0.05
N ARG A 64 -2.69 7.05 -0.27
CA ARG A 64 -3.58 7.97 -0.99
C ARG A 64 -3.06 8.45 -2.36
N ASN A 65 -2.05 7.81 -2.92
CA ASN A 65 -1.49 8.17 -4.22
C ASN A 65 -2.35 7.61 -5.36
N ARG A 66 -2.65 8.44 -6.38
CA ARG A 66 -3.43 8.07 -7.57
C ARG A 66 -2.85 6.91 -8.38
N HIS A 67 -1.55 6.66 -8.27
CA HIS A 67 -0.86 5.57 -8.97
C HIS A 67 -0.83 4.26 -8.18
N CYS A 68 -1.29 4.24 -6.92
CA CYS A 68 -1.33 3.02 -6.12
C CYS A 68 -2.60 2.20 -6.43
N PRO A 69 -2.49 0.96 -6.96
CA PRO A 69 -3.65 0.15 -7.33
C PRO A 69 -4.58 -0.14 -6.14
N GLN A 70 -4.02 -0.28 -4.94
CA GLN A 70 -4.77 -0.56 -3.71
C GLN A 70 -5.39 0.69 -3.06
N CYS A 71 -5.09 1.89 -3.57
CA CYS A 71 -5.61 3.15 -3.02
C CYS A 71 -6.55 3.83 -4.01
N GLN A 72 -6.02 4.64 -4.91
CA GLN A 72 -6.83 5.43 -5.86
C GLN A 72 -6.65 4.97 -7.31
N GLY A 73 -5.77 3.99 -7.57
CA GLY A 73 -5.52 3.47 -8.91
C GLY A 73 -6.75 2.85 -9.57
N HIS A 74 -7.62 2.19 -8.79
CA HIS A 74 -8.89 1.64 -9.30
C HIS A 74 -9.80 2.69 -9.93
N LYS A 75 -9.74 3.96 -9.50
CA LYS A 75 -10.54 5.04 -10.09
C LYS A 75 -10.21 5.30 -11.55
N LYS A 76 -8.96 5.05 -11.94
CA LYS A 76 -8.56 5.09 -13.37
C LYS A 76 -9.23 3.95 -14.13
N GLU A 77 -9.26 2.76 -13.56
CA GLU A 77 -9.88 1.59 -14.18
C GLU A 77 -11.39 1.79 -14.34
N GLU A 78 -12.06 2.30 -13.31
CA GLU A 78 -13.48 2.68 -13.35
C GLU A 78 -13.80 3.73 -14.42
N TRP A 79 -12.92 4.70 -14.68
CA TRP A 79 -13.13 5.72 -15.71
C TRP A 79 -13.02 5.18 -17.14
N ILE A 80 -12.25 4.10 -17.36
CA ILE A 80 -12.03 3.52 -18.69
C ILE A 80 -13.20 2.62 -19.13
N GLN A 81 -13.98 2.09 -18.17
CA GLN A 81 -15.15 1.25 -18.42
C GLN A 81 -16.36 2.10 -18.85
#